data_AF-A0A257ACB8-F1
#
_entry.id   AF-A0A257ACB8-F1
#
_cell.length_a   1.000
_cell.length_b   1.000
_cell.length_c   1.000
_cell.angle_alpha   90.00
_cell.angle_beta   90.00
_cell.angle_gamma   90.00
#
_symmetry.space_group_name_H-M   'P 1'
#
loop_
_entity.id
_entity.type
_entity.pdbx_description
1 polymer ?
#
loop_
_entity_poly.entity_id
_entity_poly.type
_entity_poly.pdbx_seq_one_letter_code
_entity_poly.pdbx_strand_id
1 'polypeptide(L)'
;MKENDIVRTTIYLPRNLHTILKKREINVSRMVRAFIDTILQDDELEIIEREIMQLKKRLQELEAKRQYLLQQREKEKLHEETIMEKAKKFVAYLNNLFKQEPYDLEMTLMTSQALQFIQEEFGVNLKVKDILQMQQKANANGGKIHIEDVLPYFEKLAVARKEVKEVIHA
;
A
#
# COMPACT_ATOMS: atom_id res chain seq x y z
N MET A 1 -1.21 -72.90 -16.84
CA MET A 1 -1.62 -71.68 -17.54
C MET A 1 -1.29 -70.49 -16.64
N LYS A 2 -0.33 -69.69 -17.11
CA LYS A 2 0.11 -68.33 -16.75
C LYS A 2 0.23 -67.95 -15.26
N GLU A 3 1.48 -67.87 -14.84
CA GLU A 3 1.99 -67.17 -13.65
C GLU A 3 1.50 -65.72 -13.61
N ASN A 4 1.11 -65.26 -12.43
CA ASN A 4 0.65 -63.90 -12.17
C ASN A 4 1.74 -62.88 -12.53
N ASP A 5 1.42 -61.98 -13.47
CA ASP A 5 2.24 -60.80 -13.78
C ASP A 5 2.26 -59.86 -12.57
N ILE A 6 3.27 -60.01 -11.72
CA ILE A 6 3.62 -59.01 -10.72
C ILE A 6 4.31 -57.87 -11.48
N VAL A 7 3.57 -56.81 -11.79
CA VAL A 7 4.13 -55.58 -12.36
C VAL A 7 5.07 -54.96 -11.33
N ARG A 8 6.38 -55.19 -11.49
CA ARG A 8 7.43 -54.63 -10.63
C ARG A 8 7.81 -53.24 -11.13
N THR A 9 7.23 -52.21 -10.52
CA THR A 9 7.69 -50.83 -10.73
C THR A 9 8.91 -50.57 -9.86
N THR A 10 10.09 -50.53 -10.47
CA THR A 10 11.36 -50.29 -9.76
C THR A 10 11.52 -48.80 -9.48
N ILE A 11 11.43 -48.40 -8.20
CA ILE A 11 11.70 -47.03 -7.76
C ILE A 11 13.17 -46.94 -7.34
N TYR A 12 13.93 -46.02 -7.95
CA TYR A 12 15.33 -45.78 -7.59
C TYR A 12 15.43 -44.92 -6.32
N LEU A 13 16.04 -45.48 -5.28
CA LEU A 13 16.32 -44.75 -4.04
C LEU A 13 17.77 -44.22 -4.02
N PRO A 14 18.01 -42.93 -3.73
CA PRO A 14 19.37 -42.41 -3.58
C PRO A 14 20.15 -43.15 -2.49
N ARG A 15 21.45 -43.39 -2.73
CA ARG A 15 22.34 -44.22 -1.88
C ARG A 15 22.36 -43.77 -0.41
N ASN A 16 22.26 -42.46 -0.17
CA ASN A 16 22.27 -41.88 1.17
C ASN A 16 21.01 -42.27 1.97
N LEU A 17 19.84 -42.23 1.34
CA LEU A 17 18.56 -42.64 1.93
C LEU A 17 18.52 -44.14 2.21
N HIS A 18 19.03 -44.96 1.29
CA HIS A 18 19.09 -46.42 1.49
C HIS A 18 19.94 -46.78 2.73
N THR A 19 21.06 -46.08 2.93
CA THR A 19 21.97 -46.32 4.05
C THR A 19 21.36 -45.93 5.39
N ILE A 20 20.61 -44.82 5.43
CA ILE A 20 19.89 -44.35 6.63
C ILE A 20 18.77 -45.33 7.01
N LEU A 21 18.01 -45.82 6.04
CA LEU A 21 16.91 -46.76 6.26
C LEU A 21 17.42 -48.12 6.74
N LYS A 22 18.53 -48.61 6.16
CA LYS A 22 19.18 -49.87 6.57
C LYS A 22 19.75 -49.77 8.00
N LYS A 23 20.31 -48.62 8.39
CA LYS A 23 20.82 -48.37 9.75
C LYS A 23 19.72 -48.32 10.82
N ARG A 24 18.46 -48.08 10.43
CA ARG A 24 17.31 -48.04 11.35
C ARG A 24 16.45 -49.32 11.29
N GLU A 25 16.93 -50.38 10.63
CA GLU A 25 16.21 -51.64 10.42
C GLU A 25 14.81 -51.48 9.78
N ILE A 26 14.59 -50.37 9.05
CA ILE A 26 13.28 -50.07 8.48
C ILE A 26 13.08 -50.90 7.21
N ASN A 27 12.12 -51.82 7.26
CA ASN A 27 11.75 -52.65 6.11
C ASN A 27 10.90 -51.84 5.12
N VAL A 28 11.58 -51.21 4.16
CA VAL A 28 11.04 -50.26 3.16
C VAL A 28 9.82 -50.82 2.41
N SER A 29 9.79 -52.13 2.16
CA SER A 29 8.68 -52.84 1.51
C SER A 29 7.34 -52.60 2.18
N ARG A 30 7.28 -52.61 3.52
CA ARG A 30 6.02 -52.51 4.28
C ARG A 30 5.57 -51.06 4.44
N MET A 31 6.52 -50.15 4.63
CA MET A 31 6.25 -48.71 4.80
C MET A 31 5.81 -48.07 3.48
N VAL A 32 6.44 -48.43 2.36
CA VAL A 32 6.06 -47.95 1.04
C VAL A 32 4.70 -48.53 0.61
N ARG A 33 4.43 -49.81 0.93
CA ARG A 33 3.12 -50.41 0.67
C ARG A 33 2.01 -49.74 1.48
N ALA A 34 2.22 -49.51 2.78
CA ALA A 34 1.26 -48.76 3.61
C ALA A 34 1.04 -47.32 3.12
N PHE A 35 2.10 -46.64 2.68
CA PHE A 35 2.03 -45.29 2.12
C PHE A 35 1.26 -45.25 0.80
N ILE A 36 1.51 -46.21 -0.10
CA ILE A 36 0.77 -46.36 -1.35
C ILE A 36 -0.68 -46.75 -1.08
N ASP A 37 -0.96 -47.64 -0.12
CA ASP A 37 -2.31 -48.02 0.27
C ASP A 37 -3.08 -46.80 0.83
N THR A 38 -2.44 -45.91 1.59
CA THR A 38 -3.06 -44.63 2.00
C THR A 38 -3.27 -43.67 0.83
N ILE A 39 -2.35 -43.60 -0.15
CA ILE A 39 -2.53 -42.74 -1.34
C ILE A 39 -3.62 -43.29 -2.26
N LEU A 40 -3.77 -44.62 -2.36
CA LEU A 40 -4.81 -45.29 -3.13
C LEU A 40 -6.17 -45.30 -2.40
N GLN A 41 -6.19 -45.04 -1.09
CA GLN A 41 -7.40 -44.94 -0.27
C GLN A 41 -7.92 -43.51 -0.11
N ASP A 42 -7.08 -42.48 -0.31
CA ASP A 42 -7.57 -41.11 -0.47
C ASP A 42 -8.28 -41.05 -1.84
N ASP A 43 -9.61 -41.06 -1.79
CA ASP A 43 -10.47 -40.96 -2.97
C ASP A 43 -10.07 -39.71 -3.75
N GLU A 44 -9.78 -39.82 -5.05
CA GLU A 44 -9.37 -38.68 -5.89
C GLU A 44 -10.41 -37.55 -5.80
N LEU A 45 -11.67 -37.91 -5.57
CA LEU A 45 -12.76 -36.99 -5.27
C LEU A 45 -12.50 -36.15 -4.01
N GLU A 46 -12.09 -36.75 -2.90
CA GLU A 46 -11.80 -36.02 -1.65
C GLU A 46 -10.63 -35.06 -1.80
N ILE A 47 -9.59 -35.45 -2.55
CA ILE A 47 -8.44 -34.58 -2.84
C ILE A 47 -8.92 -33.35 -3.61
N ILE A 48 -9.70 -33.56 -4.67
CA ILE A 48 -10.27 -32.48 -5.49
C ILE A 48 -11.21 -31.59 -4.66
N GLU A 49 -12.04 -32.16 -3.78
CA GLU A 49 -12.92 -31.39 -2.90
C GLU A 49 -12.14 -30.52 -1.89
N ARG A 50 -11.06 -31.04 -1.31
CA ARG A 50 -10.17 -30.26 -0.44
C ARG A 50 -9.48 -29.12 -1.21
N GLU A 51 -9.02 -29.36 -2.43
CA GLU A 51 -8.45 -28.31 -3.28
C GLU A 51 -9.48 -27.23 -3.63
N ILE A 52 -10.71 -27.62 -4.01
CA ILE A 52 -11.81 -26.68 -4.27
C ILE A 52 -12.10 -25.84 -3.02
N MET A 53 -12.12 -26.46 -1.84
CA MET A 53 -12.36 -25.75 -0.59
C MET A 53 -11.23 -24.75 -0.27
N GLN A 54 -9.97 -25.14 -0.47
CA GLN A 54 -8.83 -24.25 -0.28
C GLN A 54 -8.83 -23.08 -1.27
N LEU A 55 -9.14 -23.35 -2.54
CA LEU A 55 -9.27 -22.31 -3.57
C LEU A 55 -10.40 -21.33 -3.26
N LYS A 56 -11.55 -21.82 -2.76
CA LYS A 56 -12.66 -20.96 -2.31
C LYS A 56 -12.25 -20.04 -1.16
N LYS A 57 -11.55 -20.57 -0.14
CA LYS A 57 -11.02 -19.75 0.96
C LYS A 57 -10.06 -18.67 0.46
N ARG A 58 -9.13 -19.04 -0.42
CA ARG A 58 -8.17 -18.10 -1.02
C ARG A 58 -8.88 -17.02 -1.85
N LEU A 59 -9.96 -17.38 -2.54
CA LEU A 59 -10.77 -16.43 -3.31
C LEU A 59 -11.43 -15.41 -2.38
N GLN A 60 -12.01 -15.86 -1.26
CA GLN A 60 -12.59 -14.98 -0.24
C GLN A 60 -11.55 -14.01 0.37
N GLU A 61 -10.35 -14.49 0.66
CA GLU A 61 -9.25 -13.65 1.16
C GLU A 61 -8.85 -12.58 0.13
N LEU A 62 -8.75 -12.96 -1.15
CA LEU A 62 -8.42 -12.03 -2.23
C LEU A 62 -9.53 -11.01 -2.47
N GLU A 63 -10.80 -11.41 -2.36
CA GLU A 63 -11.94 -10.49 -2.44
C GLU A 63 -11.95 -9.48 -1.30
N ALA A 64 -11.72 -9.94 -0.06
CA ALA A 64 -11.59 -9.06 1.09
C ALA A 64 -10.42 -8.07 0.92
N LYS A 65 -9.27 -8.56 0.44
CA LYS A 65 -8.11 -7.71 0.13
C LYS A 65 -8.42 -6.70 -0.98
N ARG A 66 -9.16 -7.09 -2.01
CA ARG A 66 -9.60 -6.18 -3.08
C ARG A 66 -10.52 -5.09 -2.55
N GLN A 67 -11.50 -5.43 -1.72
CA GLN A 67 -12.39 -4.44 -1.10
C GLN A 67 -11.62 -3.45 -0.21
N TYR A 68 -10.68 -3.96 0.57
CA TYR A 68 -9.80 -3.11 1.39
C TYR A 68 -8.99 -2.13 0.52
N LEU A 69 -8.37 -2.61 -0.56
CA LEU A 69 -7.61 -1.75 -1.48
C LEU A 69 -8.49 -0.73 -2.21
N LEU A 70 -9.72 -1.09 -2.55
CA LEU A 70 -10.68 -0.14 -3.13
C LEU A 70 -11.00 0.98 -2.15
N GLN A 71 -11.32 0.65 -0.89
CA GLN A 71 -11.59 1.66 0.14
C GLN A 71 -10.37 2.54 0.42
N GLN A 72 -9.15 1.98 0.39
CA GLN A 72 -7.93 2.77 0.52
C GLN A 72 -7.80 3.76 -0.64
N ARG A 73 -7.97 3.30 -1.89
CA ARG A 73 -7.89 4.16 -3.08
C ARG A 73 -8.95 5.26 -3.08
N GLU A 74 -10.18 4.95 -2.65
CA GLU A 74 -11.23 5.96 -2.53
C GLU A 74 -10.89 7.01 -1.48
N LYS A 75 -10.35 6.60 -0.32
CA LYS A 75 -9.88 7.53 0.71
C LYS A 75 -8.72 8.38 0.24
N GLU A 76 -7.78 7.81 -0.50
CA GLU A 76 -6.64 8.53 -1.09
C GLU A 76 -7.12 9.56 -2.11
N LYS A 77 -8.00 9.17 -3.04
CA LYS A 77 -8.58 10.10 -4.01
C LYS A 77 -9.35 11.24 -3.37
N LEU A 78 -10.23 10.93 -2.40
CA LEU A 78 -10.97 11.95 -1.67
C LEU A 78 -10.02 12.91 -0.94
N HIS A 79 -8.92 12.39 -0.40
CA HIS A 79 -7.91 13.18 0.28
C HIS A 79 -7.15 14.10 -0.71
N GLU A 80 -6.72 13.57 -1.85
CA GLU A 80 -6.08 14.33 -2.93
C GLU A 80 -7.00 15.42 -3.46
N GLU A 81 -8.28 15.11 -3.73
CA GLU A 81 -9.29 16.08 -4.16
C GLU A 81 -9.47 17.19 -3.13
N THR A 82 -9.56 16.85 -1.84
CA THR A 82 -9.67 17.83 -0.76
C THR A 82 -8.45 18.74 -0.69
N ILE A 83 -7.23 18.19 -0.84
CA ILE A 83 -5.99 18.97 -0.87
C ILE A 83 -6.00 19.90 -2.08
N MET A 84 -6.37 19.40 -3.25
CA MET A 84 -6.42 20.18 -4.49
C MET A 84 -7.43 21.32 -4.41
N GLU A 85 -8.59 21.10 -3.81
CA GLU A 85 -9.58 22.16 -3.58
C GLU A 85 -9.06 23.24 -2.62
N LYS A 86 -8.43 22.82 -1.51
CA LYS A 86 -7.81 23.76 -0.56
C LYS A 86 -6.68 24.55 -1.20
N ALA A 87 -5.84 23.91 -1.99
CA ALA A 87 -4.76 24.57 -2.73
C ALA A 87 -5.31 25.58 -3.74
N LYS A 88 -6.37 25.25 -4.48
CA LYS A 88 -7.05 26.18 -5.39
C LYS A 88 -7.57 27.43 -4.67
N LYS A 89 -8.26 27.24 -3.54
CA LYS A 89 -8.78 28.35 -2.72
C LYS A 89 -7.64 29.21 -2.17
N PHE A 90 -6.55 28.58 -1.72
CA PHE A 90 -5.39 29.28 -1.21
C PHE A 90 -4.66 30.09 -2.28
N VAL A 91 -4.49 29.54 -3.49
CA VAL A 91 -3.94 30.27 -4.65
C VAL A 91 -4.81 31.49 -5.01
N ALA A 92 -6.14 31.33 -5.00
CA ALA A 92 -7.05 32.45 -5.25
C ALA A 92 -6.91 33.54 -4.17
N TYR A 93 -6.81 33.15 -2.90
CA TYR A 93 -6.57 34.06 -1.78
C TYR A 93 -5.24 34.82 -1.94
N LEU A 94 -4.13 34.12 -2.17
CA LEU A 94 -2.82 34.74 -2.34
C LEU A 94 -2.76 35.67 -3.55
N ASN A 95 -3.34 35.27 -4.68
CA ASN A 95 -3.41 36.13 -5.87
C ASN A 95 -4.23 37.41 -5.62
N ASN A 96 -5.26 37.36 -4.77
CA ASN A 96 -5.99 38.56 -4.37
C ASN A 96 -5.17 39.44 -3.43
N LEU A 97 -4.52 38.83 -2.43
CA LEU A 97 -3.62 39.51 -1.49
C LEU A 97 -2.52 40.27 -2.23
N PHE A 98 -1.86 39.63 -3.20
CA PHE A 98 -0.77 40.23 -3.97
C PHE A 98 -1.21 41.36 -4.90
N LYS A 99 -2.46 41.33 -5.37
CA LYS A 99 -3.04 42.42 -6.16
C LYS A 99 -3.38 43.64 -5.31
N GLN A 100 -3.84 43.41 -4.08
CA GLN A 100 -4.31 44.48 -3.20
C GLN A 100 -3.15 45.21 -2.52
N GLU A 101 -2.04 44.52 -2.21
CA GLU A 101 -0.96 45.09 -1.40
C GLU A 101 0.45 44.87 -1.99
N PRO A 102 0.78 45.52 -3.12
CA PRO A 102 2.08 45.33 -3.77
C PRO A 102 3.26 46.00 -3.03
N TYR A 103 3.03 47.00 -2.17
CA TYR A 103 4.10 47.82 -1.60
C TYR A 103 4.41 47.59 -0.11
N ASP A 104 3.56 46.88 0.65
CA ASP A 104 3.77 46.70 2.11
C ASP A 104 3.33 45.32 2.64
N LEU A 105 3.35 44.30 1.78
CA LEU A 105 2.89 42.94 2.09
C LEU A 105 3.53 42.36 3.36
N GLU A 106 4.81 42.67 3.60
CA GLU A 106 5.52 42.22 4.81
C GLU A 106 4.92 42.84 6.08
N MET A 107 4.65 44.14 6.08
CA MET A 107 3.98 44.83 7.19
C MET A 107 2.56 44.31 7.40
N THR A 108 1.79 44.09 6.33
CA THR A 108 0.45 43.51 6.47
C THR A 108 0.49 42.10 7.01
N LEU A 109 1.37 41.22 6.53
CA LEU A 109 1.46 39.85 7.04
C LEU A 109 1.89 39.77 8.51
N MET A 110 2.63 40.78 9.00
CA MET A 110 3.04 40.88 10.40
C MET A 110 1.98 41.54 11.30
N THR A 111 1.19 42.47 10.77
CA THR A 111 0.20 43.24 11.55
C THR A 111 -1.21 42.69 11.46
N SER A 112 -1.58 42.13 10.31
CA SER A 112 -2.83 41.42 10.13
C SER A 112 -2.68 40.00 10.65
N GLN A 113 -3.76 39.47 11.23
CA GLN A 113 -3.86 38.05 11.62
C GLN A 113 -3.88 37.11 10.39
N ALA A 114 -3.40 37.54 9.21
CA ALA A 114 -3.44 36.79 7.97
C ALA A 114 -2.69 35.46 8.06
N LEU A 115 -1.55 35.38 8.77
CA LEU A 115 -0.86 34.10 8.97
C LEU A 115 -1.69 33.12 9.80
N GLN A 116 -2.36 33.63 10.84
CA GLN A 116 -3.24 32.83 11.69
C GLN A 116 -4.47 32.37 10.90
N PHE A 117 -5.08 33.25 10.11
CA PHE A 117 -6.16 32.92 9.18
C PHE A 117 -5.73 31.86 8.16
N ILE A 118 -4.53 31.97 7.59
CA ILE A 118 -4.02 30.98 6.64
C ILE A 118 -3.86 29.60 7.30
N GLN A 119 -3.37 29.57 8.53
CA GLN A 119 -3.24 28.34 9.30
C GLN A 119 -4.59 27.74 9.66
N GLU A 120 -5.57 28.54 10.07
CA GLU A 120 -6.91 28.07 10.48
C GLU A 120 -7.74 27.60 9.28
N GLU A 121 -7.78 28.36 8.19
CA GLU A 121 -8.60 28.06 7.01
C GLU A 121 -7.97 27.00 6.10
N PHE A 122 -6.67 27.11 5.83
CA PHE A 122 -5.98 26.24 4.87
C PHE A 122 -5.18 25.13 5.54
N GLY A 123 -4.93 25.22 6.86
CA GLY A 123 -4.16 24.22 7.60
C GLY A 123 -2.66 24.28 7.34
N VAL A 124 -2.18 25.31 6.64
CA VAL A 124 -0.78 25.45 6.23
C VAL A 124 -0.06 26.39 7.19
N ASN A 125 1.03 25.90 7.77
CA ASN A 125 1.89 26.73 8.61
C ASN A 125 2.98 27.39 7.74
N LEU A 126 2.77 28.66 7.40
CA LEU A 126 3.69 29.47 6.59
C LEU A 126 4.34 30.55 7.43
N LYS A 127 5.60 30.83 7.13
CA LYS A 127 6.29 32.03 7.61
C LYS A 127 6.08 33.16 6.62
N VAL A 128 6.21 34.41 7.08
CA VAL A 128 6.20 35.61 6.22
C VAL A 128 7.14 35.45 5.02
N LYS A 129 8.34 34.90 5.26
CA LYS A 129 9.33 34.62 4.20
C LYS A 129 8.81 33.70 3.09
N ASP A 130 8.00 32.70 3.43
CA ASP A 130 7.48 31.74 2.46
C ASP A 130 6.48 32.43 1.52
N ILE A 131 5.63 33.31 2.06
CA ILE A 131 4.65 34.08 1.28
C ILE A 131 5.34 35.12 0.38
N LEU A 132 6.37 35.81 0.90
CA LEU A 132 7.18 36.75 0.11
C LEU A 132 7.91 36.04 -1.05
N GLN A 133 8.45 34.84 -0.83
CA GLN A 133 9.04 34.04 -1.90
C GLN A 133 8.02 33.64 -2.97
N MET A 134 6.79 33.28 -2.55
CA MET A 134 5.71 33.00 -3.49
C MET A 134 5.32 34.25 -4.30
N GLN A 135 5.34 35.44 -3.70
CA GLN A 135 5.12 36.71 -4.41
C GLN A 135 6.22 37.01 -5.43
N GLN A 136 7.49 36.80 -5.07
CA GLN A 136 8.61 36.97 -5.99
C GLN A 136 8.50 36.03 -7.20
N LYS A 137 8.13 34.76 -6.96
CA LYS A 137 7.86 33.80 -8.04
C LYS A 137 6.67 34.21 -8.90
N ALA A 138 5.59 34.69 -8.29
CA ALA A 138 4.43 35.19 -9.02
C ALA A 138 4.81 36.36 -9.95
N ASN A 139 5.62 37.30 -9.46
CA ASN A 139 6.10 38.44 -10.24
C ASN A 139 6.99 38.00 -11.42
N ALA A 140 7.82 36.97 -11.23
CA ALA A 140 8.62 36.38 -12.30
C ALA A 140 7.76 35.65 -13.36
N ASN A 141 6.61 35.09 -12.96
CA ASN A 141 5.71 34.30 -13.81
C ASN A 141 4.52 35.11 -14.37
N GLY A 142 4.63 36.44 -14.46
CA GLY A 142 3.57 37.29 -15.05
C GLY A 142 2.46 37.73 -14.08
N GLY A 143 2.74 37.75 -12.78
CA GLY A 143 1.89 38.33 -11.74
C GLY A 143 0.87 37.37 -11.14
N LYS A 144 1.03 36.04 -11.28
CA LYS A 144 0.14 35.03 -10.71
C LYS A 144 0.90 33.85 -10.13
N ILE A 145 0.43 33.36 -8.98
CA ILE A 145 0.82 32.07 -8.42
C ILE A 145 0.03 30.95 -9.12
N HIS A 146 0.71 29.82 -9.37
CA HIS A 146 0.09 28.58 -9.80
C HIS A 146 -0.06 27.57 -8.64
N ILE A 147 -0.96 26.60 -8.81
CA ILE A 147 -1.22 25.56 -7.81
C ILE A 147 0.07 24.76 -7.50
N GLU A 148 0.89 24.51 -8.52
CA GLU A 148 2.17 23.81 -8.43
C GLU A 148 3.16 24.47 -7.45
N ASP A 149 3.14 25.80 -7.32
CA ASP A 149 4.02 26.54 -6.41
C ASP A 149 3.64 26.38 -4.94
N VAL A 150 2.41 25.93 -4.69
CA VAL A 150 1.76 25.94 -3.38
C VAL A 150 1.55 24.52 -2.85
N LEU A 151 1.39 23.53 -3.73
CA LEU A 151 1.24 22.12 -3.38
C LEU A 151 2.29 21.59 -2.38
N PRO A 152 3.59 21.93 -2.47
CA PRO A 152 4.59 21.43 -1.53
C PRO A 152 4.32 21.79 -0.06
N TYR A 153 3.58 22.87 0.18
CA TYR A 153 3.22 23.31 1.53
C TYR A 153 2.02 22.54 2.10
N PHE A 154 1.18 21.96 1.22
CA PHE A 154 0.14 21.01 1.61
C PHE A 154 0.68 19.58 1.75
N GLU A 155 1.67 19.19 0.93
CA GLU A 155 2.28 17.86 0.97
C GLU A 155 3.08 17.60 2.25
N LYS A 156 3.76 18.61 2.79
CA LYS A 156 4.44 18.52 4.10
C LYS A 156 3.49 18.16 5.25
N LEU A 157 2.21 18.51 5.15
CA LEU A 157 1.18 18.11 6.12
C LEU A 157 0.73 16.64 5.91
N ALA A 158 0.77 16.14 4.68
CA ALA A 158 0.44 14.76 4.36
C ALA A 158 1.53 13.79 4.83
N VAL A 159 2.81 14.16 4.69
CA VAL A 159 3.95 13.34 5.17
C VAL A 159 3.99 13.30 6.71
N ALA A 160 3.85 14.44 7.39
CA ALA A 160 3.80 14.48 8.85
C ALA A 160 2.64 13.67 9.45
N ARG A 161 1.51 13.55 8.72
CA ARG A 161 0.38 12.69 9.14
C ARG A 161 0.59 11.20 8.85
N LYS A 162 1.37 10.85 7.83
CA LYS A 162 1.75 9.45 7.55
C LYS A 162 2.69 8.92 8.63
N GLU A 163 3.70 9.70 9.02
CA GLU A 163 4.64 9.33 10.09
C GLU A 163 3.93 9.14 11.44
N VAL A 164 2.96 10.02 11.78
CA VAL A 164 2.18 9.88 13.02
C VAL A 164 1.30 8.62 13.03
N LYS A 165 0.77 8.18 11.87
CA LYS A 165 -0.03 6.95 11.79
C LYS A 165 0.79 5.68 11.89
N GLU A 166 2.03 5.69 11.39
CA GLU A 166 2.94 4.55 11.54
C GLU A 166 3.40 4.39 13.00
N VAL A 167 3.56 5.49 13.74
CA VAL A 167 3.94 5.45 15.18
C VAL A 167 2.79 5.00 16.09
N ILE A 168 1.53 5.23 15.72
CA ILE A 168 0.36 4.82 16.54
C ILE A 168 -0.01 3.34 16.32
N HIS A 169 0.51 2.71 15.26
CA HIS A 169 0.23 1.31 14.92
C HIS A 169 1.47 0.39 14.96
N ALA A 170 2.61 0.88 15.48
CA ALA A 170 3.77 0.07 15.85
C ALA A 170 3.75 -0.28 17.34
#